data_AF-A0A4Q4MQQ7-F1
#
_entry.id   AF-A0A4Q4MQQ7-F1
#
_cell.length_a   1.000
_cell.length_b   1.000
_cell.length_c   1.000
_cell.angle_alpha   90.00
_cell.angle_beta   90.00
_cell.angle_gamma   90.00
#
_symmetry.space_group_name_H-M   'P 1'
#
loop_
_entity.id
_entity.type
_entity.pdbx_description
1 polymer ?
#
loop_
_entity_poly.entity_id
_entity_poly.type
_entity_poly.pdbx_seq_one_letter_code
_entity_poly.pdbx_strand_id
1 'polypeptide(L)'
;MAPGIIAVDVRHRSTLMKSDWFGTAIGNSGFMHSLLATIALHAWVFGKDTIDAVLYHRAQAIAAVNAAILTPDGVSDANIGAVFNLLTIEQGLRLPCFELHEDHAAQLEIHERGLQRMVQLRGGLRAINTNRILQAFMLWHSTAHAIFNFQPPSPSTLDFISTSGFPHHPPGYRRHISQHLIDYCRHAGIKESLNALVESVLFLIADLNAWFSDPESFLDPLDIQNFSCALECLLLTWLRENEHLATPLEDALCVALLIFTVRTTEAFNQQSHVHHLHFAASKRLEKALNCTIRTEWQHCPDLLLWILSIGAISAEPSPDSTWFVYQTSLACAEFDILSAEALLERLHLCGWVSYKLNDAVCHLWDRVVNLRLAPFFEAPSKAEDANSPVGPLQQHVAEPDLNAWESIDWAALSLGLDHPNEGNEDNPDDRGATAETCGTGATDESLYTFGSGYAFTWPTTQHSYPPWMNGSHSHHEQ
;
A
#
# COMPACT_ATOMS: atom_id res chain seq x y z
N MET A 1 -12.29 -21.36 1.10
CA MET A 1 -12.95 -20.06 0.82
C MET A 1 -12.24 -19.04 1.67
N ALA A 2 -11.64 -18.01 1.07
CA ALA A 2 -10.91 -16.98 1.82
C ALA A 2 -11.91 -15.95 2.37
N PRO A 3 -12.18 -15.90 3.69
CA PRO A 3 -12.78 -14.71 4.29
C PRO A 3 -11.88 -13.49 4.01
N GLY A 4 -12.49 -12.32 3.75
CA GLY A 4 -11.77 -11.04 3.72
C GLY A 4 -11.20 -10.56 2.38
N ILE A 5 -11.68 -11.06 1.23
CA ILE A 5 -11.20 -10.57 -0.09
C ILE A 5 -11.65 -9.13 -0.38
N ILE A 6 -12.90 -8.79 -0.07
CA ILE A 6 -13.31 -7.38 0.01
C ILE A 6 -12.89 -6.93 1.42
N ALA A 7 -11.85 -6.11 1.50
CA ALA A 7 -11.23 -5.76 2.76
C ALA A 7 -12.19 -5.04 3.73
N VAL A 8 -13.06 -4.19 3.21
CA VAL A 8 -14.09 -3.52 4.02
C VAL A 8 -15.29 -4.42 4.38
N ASP A 9 -15.46 -5.60 3.77
CA ASP A 9 -16.55 -6.53 4.06
C ASP A 9 -16.28 -7.37 5.32
N VAL A 10 -16.15 -6.68 6.45
CA VAL A 10 -15.89 -7.26 7.77
C VAL A 10 -17.02 -8.17 8.28
N ARG A 11 -18.19 -8.11 7.61
CA ARG A 11 -19.37 -8.92 7.93
C ARG A 11 -19.59 -10.08 6.96
N HIS A 12 -18.74 -10.21 5.96
CA HIS A 12 -18.81 -11.24 4.92
C HIS A 12 -20.21 -11.31 4.25
N ARG A 13 -20.79 -10.14 3.97
CA ARG A 13 -22.12 -10.02 3.35
C ARG A 13 -22.09 -10.28 1.85
N SER A 14 -20.96 -10.02 1.19
CA SER A 14 -20.84 -10.21 -0.25
C SER A 14 -20.77 -11.68 -0.62
N THR A 15 -21.65 -12.10 -1.54
CA THR A 15 -21.62 -13.46 -2.12
C THR A 15 -20.84 -13.53 -3.43
N LEU A 16 -20.31 -12.40 -3.93
CA LEU A 16 -19.75 -12.29 -5.28
C LEU A 16 -18.57 -13.21 -5.54
N MET A 17 -17.76 -13.51 -4.51
CA MET A 17 -16.71 -14.51 -4.62
C MET A 17 -17.24 -15.90 -4.94
N LYS A 18 -18.39 -16.27 -4.36
CA LYS A 18 -19.03 -17.56 -4.58
C LYS A 18 -19.83 -17.57 -5.89
N SER A 19 -20.62 -16.53 -6.14
CA SER A 19 -21.53 -16.46 -7.29
C SER A 19 -20.80 -16.13 -8.58
N ASP A 20 -20.00 -15.07 -8.58
CA ASP A 20 -19.45 -14.48 -9.80
C ASP A 20 -18.05 -15.00 -10.05
N TRP A 21 -17.15 -14.96 -9.06
CA TRP A 21 -15.77 -15.41 -9.25
C TRP A 21 -15.69 -16.93 -9.44
N PHE A 22 -16.04 -17.68 -8.39
CA PHE A 22 -15.97 -19.13 -8.42
C PHE A 22 -17.05 -19.75 -9.33
N GLY A 23 -18.25 -19.16 -9.35
CA GLY A 23 -19.33 -19.64 -10.23
C GLY A 23 -18.97 -19.51 -11.71
N THR A 24 -18.32 -18.42 -12.12
CA THR A 24 -17.81 -18.29 -13.50
C THR A 24 -16.66 -19.28 -13.76
N ALA A 25 -15.76 -19.45 -12.79
CA ALA A 25 -14.62 -20.38 -12.93
C ALA A 25 -15.06 -21.83 -13.15
N ILE A 26 -16.07 -22.33 -12.43
CA ILE A 26 -16.59 -23.71 -12.62
C ILE A 26 -17.01 -23.97 -14.08
N GLY A 27 -17.59 -22.98 -14.75
CA GLY A 27 -18.06 -23.09 -16.12
C GLY A 27 -16.98 -22.95 -17.19
N ASN A 28 -15.74 -22.58 -16.82
CA ASN A 28 -14.66 -22.28 -17.78
C ASN A 28 -13.34 -22.90 -17.33
N SER A 29 -12.84 -23.88 -18.10
CA SER A 29 -11.62 -24.63 -17.78
C SER A 29 -10.39 -23.74 -17.62
N GLY A 30 -10.20 -22.76 -18.52
CA GLY A 30 -9.06 -21.84 -18.45
C GLY A 30 -9.08 -20.99 -17.18
N PHE A 31 -10.27 -20.48 -16.83
CA PHE A 31 -10.44 -19.70 -15.62
C PHE A 31 -10.24 -20.56 -14.37
N MET A 32 -10.83 -21.75 -14.30
CA MET A 32 -10.64 -22.67 -13.17
C MET A 32 -9.17 -23.02 -12.95
N HIS A 33 -8.44 -23.36 -14.02
CA HIS A 33 -7.02 -23.68 -13.91
C HIS A 33 -6.18 -22.47 -13.49
N SER A 34 -6.46 -21.27 -14.02
CA SER A 34 -5.77 -20.06 -13.58
C SER A 34 -6.02 -19.76 -12.10
N LEU A 35 -7.25 -19.97 -11.63
CA LEU A 35 -7.61 -19.79 -10.22
C LEU A 35 -6.88 -20.81 -9.34
N LEU A 36 -6.85 -22.08 -9.73
CA LEU A 36 -6.10 -23.10 -9.01
C LEU A 36 -4.60 -22.80 -8.98
N ALA A 37 -4.04 -22.22 -10.04
CA ALA A 37 -2.65 -21.78 -10.05
C ALA A 37 -2.41 -20.63 -9.05
N THR A 38 -3.31 -19.64 -8.96
CA THR A 38 -3.18 -18.58 -7.92
C THR A 38 -3.26 -19.15 -6.50
N ILE A 39 -4.14 -20.14 -6.27
CA ILE A 39 -4.29 -20.81 -4.97
C ILE A 39 -3.04 -21.62 -4.63
N ALA A 40 -2.51 -22.38 -5.59
CA ALA A 40 -1.27 -23.15 -5.43
C ALA A 40 -0.08 -22.23 -5.14
N LEU A 41 0.01 -21.09 -5.83
CA LEU A 41 1.07 -20.11 -5.61
C LEU A 41 1.01 -19.54 -4.19
N HIS A 42 -0.18 -19.14 -3.74
CA HIS A 42 -0.39 -18.69 -2.38
C HIS A 42 -0.04 -19.80 -1.36
N ALA A 43 -0.52 -21.03 -1.57
CA ALA A 43 -0.22 -22.16 -0.69
C ALA A 43 1.29 -22.44 -0.60
N TRP A 44 2.00 -22.39 -1.72
CA TRP A 44 3.46 -22.54 -1.78
C TRP A 44 4.19 -21.43 -1.03
N VAL A 45 3.81 -20.15 -1.22
CA VAL A 45 4.41 -19.01 -0.49
C VAL A 45 4.31 -19.20 1.03
N PHE A 46 3.23 -19.84 1.50
CA PHE A 46 3.03 -20.17 2.91
C PHE A 46 3.55 -21.57 3.33
N GLY A 47 4.37 -22.21 2.49
CA GLY A 47 5.01 -23.49 2.78
C GLY A 47 4.07 -24.70 2.81
N LYS A 48 2.92 -24.62 2.15
CA LYS A 48 1.85 -25.64 2.21
C LYS A 48 1.71 -26.46 0.92
N ASP A 49 2.43 -26.12 -0.14
CA ASP A 49 2.31 -26.78 -1.45
C ASP A 49 3.65 -26.79 -2.20
N THR A 50 3.71 -27.43 -3.36
CA THR A 50 4.88 -27.45 -4.26
C THR A 50 4.69 -26.52 -5.46
N ILE A 51 5.80 -26.11 -6.07
CA ILE A 51 5.80 -25.30 -7.27
C ILE A 51 5.19 -26.04 -8.48
N ASP A 52 5.23 -27.36 -8.48
CA ASP A 52 4.70 -28.19 -9.58
C ASP A 52 3.20 -27.96 -9.82
N ALA A 53 2.42 -27.79 -8.75
CA ALA A 53 1.00 -27.50 -8.84
C ALA A 53 0.73 -26.15 -9.52
N VAL A 54 1.56 -25.14 -9.21
CA VAL A 54 1.52 -23.82 -9.84
C VAL A 54 1.78 -23.94 -11.34
N LEU A 55 2.89 -24.60 -11.72
CA LEU A 55 3.31 -24.73 -13.10
C LEU A 55 2.32 -25.57 -13.93
N TYR A 56 1.81 -26.66 -13.36
CA TYR A 56 0.81 -27.51 -14.01
C TYR A 56 -0.47 -26.73 -14.35
N HIS A 57 -1.06 -26.08 -13.35
CA HIS A 57 -2.31 -25.35 -13.55
C HIS A 57 -2.12 -24.10 -14.42
N ARG A 58 -0.98 -23.42 -14.31
CA ARG A 58 -0.59 -22.34 -15.23
C ARG A 58 -0.56 -22.82 -16.68
N ALA A 59 0.13 -23.92 -16.98
CA ALA A 59 0.22 -24.46 -18.34
C ALA A 59 -1.16 -24.86 -18.91
N GLN A 60 -2.01 -25.48 -18.10
CA GLN A 60 -3.38 -25.83 -18.51
C GLN A 60 -4.23 -24.59 -18.80
N ALA A 61 -4.11 -23.55 -17.98
CA ALA A 61 -4.82 -22.29 -18.19
C ALA A 61 -4.39 -21.61 -19.51
N ILE A 62 -3.08 -21.54 -19.78
CA ILE A 62 -2.53 -20.97 -21.02
C ILE A 62 -3.06 -21.75 -22.24
N ALA A 63 -3.01 -23.08 -22.20
CA ALA A 63 -3.50 -23.91 -23.30
C ALA A 63 -5.01 -23.70 -23.55
N ALA A 64 -5.81 -23.63 -22.49
CA ALA A 64 -7.25 -23.41 -22.60
C ALA A 64 -7.60 -22.01 -23.15
N VAL A 65 -6.91 -20.96 -22.68
CA VAL A 65 -7.09 -19.59 -23.19
C VAL A 65 -6.69 -19.51 -24.67
N ASN A 66 -5.54 -20.07 -25.05
CA ASN A 66 -5.08 -20.07 -26.43
C ASN A 66 -6.04 -20.79 -27.39
N ALA A 67 -6.70 -21.87 -26.92
CA ALA A 67 -7.75 -22.51 -27.68
C ALA A 67 -9.01 -21.62 -27.77
N ALA A 68 -9.38 -20.96 -26.67
CA ALA A 68 -10.60 -20.15 -26.61
C ALA A 68 -10.53 -18.87 -27.45
N ILE A 69 -9.37 -18.20 -27.55
CA ILE A 69 -9.22 -16.97 -28.36
C ILE A 69 -9.43 -17.17 -29.86
N LEU A 70 -9.40 -18.42 -30.33
CA LEU A 70 -9.72 -18.78 -31.72
C LEU A 70 -11.23 -18.92 -31.97
N THR A 71 -12.05 -18.77 -30.93
CA THR A 71 -13.51 -18.90 -30.97
C THR A 71 -14.19 -17.53 -30.81
N PRO A 72 -15.47 -17.39 -31.20
CA PRO A 72 -16.23 -16.15 -30.99
C PRO A 72 -16.29 -15.69 -29.53
N ASP A 73 -16.23 -16.64 -28.58
CA ASP A 73 -16.27 -16.38 -27.13
C ASP A 73 -14.88 -16.10 -26.53
N GLY A 74 -13.87 -15.88 -27.39
CA GLY A 74 -12.48 -15.66 -26.98
C GLY A 74 -12.30 -14.54 -25.97
N VAL A 75 -13.13 -13.49 -26.04
CA VAL A 75 -13.10 -12.32 -25.13
C VAL A 75 -14.21 -12.33 -24.07
N SER A 76 -14.71 -13.52 -23.70
CA SER A 76 -15.65 -13.65 -22.58
C SER A 76 -15.04 -13.19 -21.23
N ASP A 77 -15.88 -12.75 -20.29
CA ASP A 77 -15.45 -12.32 -18.95
C ASP A 77 -14.64 -13.44 -18.25
N ALA A 78 -14.97 -14.71 -18.48
CA ALA A 78 -14.24 -15.85 -17.95
C ALA A 78 -12.80 -15.94 -18.50
N ASN A 79 -12.60 -15.76 -19.80
CA ASN A 79 -11.26 -15.80 -20.40
C ASN A 79 -10.45 -14.56 -20.01
N ILE A 80 -11.09 -13.39 -19.89
CA ILE A 80 -10.45 -12.18 -19.35
C ILE A 80 -9.96 -12.44 -17.91
N GLY A 81 -10.82 -13.02 -17.06
CA GLY A 81 -10.45 -13.41 -15.70
C GLY A 81 -9.31 -14.44 -15.65
N ALA A 82 -9.27 -15.38 -16.60
CA ALA A 82 -8.18 -16.33 -16.71
C ALA A 82 -6.83 -15.66 -17.02
N VAL A 83 -6.80 -14.74 -17.98
CA VAL A 83 -5.58 -13.99 -18.34
C VAL A 83 -5.17 -13.04 -17.22
N PHE A 84 -6.13 -12.42 -16.53
CA PHE A 84 -5.85 -11.61 -15.34
C PHE A 84 -5.17 -12.43 -14.24
N ASN A 85 -5.68 -13.62 -13.92
CA ASN A 85 -5.02 -14.51 -12.96
C ASN A 85 -3.61 -14.90 -13.41
N LEU A 86 -3.40 -15.23 -14.69
CA LEU A 86 -2.08 -15.53 -15.24
C LEU A 86 -1.10 -14.35 -15.08
N LEU A 87 -1.55 -13.12 -15.33
CA LEU A 87 -0.76 -11.91 -15.07
C LEU A 87 -0.32 -11.84 -13.60
N THR A 88 -1.24 -12.04 -12.65
CA THR A 88 -0.90 -12.00 -11.22
C THR A 88 0.05 -13.11 -10.80
N ILE A 89 -0.03 -14.29 -11.44
CA ILE A 89 0.90 -15.40 -11.22
C ILE A 89 2.30 -15.03 -11.69
N GLU A 90 2.45 -14.50 -12.90
CA GLU A 90 3.77 -14.09 -13.39
C GLU A 90 4.40 -13.00 -12.51
N GLN A 91 3.61 -12.08 -11.96
CA GLN A 91 4.11 -11.11 -11.00
C GLN A 91 4.58 -11.76 -9.70
N GLY A 92 3.83 -12.73 -9.17
CA GLY A 92 4.23 -13.46 -7.98
C GLY A 92 5.49 -14.30 -8.18
N LEU A 93 5.64 -14.93 -9.36
CA LEU A 93 6.82 -15.72 -9.72
C LEU A 93 8.11 -14.90 -9.90
N ARG A 94 8.03 -13.56 -9.89
CA ARG A 94 9.21 -12.67 -9.92
C ARG A 94 9.81 -12.40 -8.55
N LEU A 95 9.21 -12.90 -7.46
CA LEU A 95 9.79 -12.74 -6.14
C LEU A 95 11.16 -13.45 -6.08
N PRO A 96 12.16 -12.90 -5.36
CA PRO A 96 13.52 -13.44 -5.32
C PRO A 96 13.64 -14.90 -4.87
N CYS A 97 12.61 -15.45 -4.23
CA CYS A 97 12.56 -16.86 -3.82
C CYS A 97 12.29 -17.84 -4.97
N PHE A 98 11.98 -17.35 -6.17
CA PHE A 98 11.79 -18.17 -7.36
C PHE A 98 13.06 -18.16 -8.24
N GLU A 99 13.75 -19.30 -8.31
CA GLU A 99 14.84 -19.53 -9.27
C GLU A 99 14.34 -20.38 -10.44
N LEU A 100 13.46 -19.79 -11.25
CA LEU A 100 12.94 -20.45 -12.46
C LEU A 100 13.80 -20.04 -13.66
N HIS A 101 14.11 -21.01 -14.53
CA HIS A 101 14.92 -20.81 -15.75
C HIS A 101 14.08 -20.25 -16.92
N GLU A 102 12.90 -19.70 -16.64
CA GLU A 102 12.00 -19.11 -17.64
C GLU A 102 12.13 -17.58 -17.66
N ASP A 103 11.95 -16.98 -18.84
CA ASP A 103 11.86 -15.53 -18.99
C ASP A 103 10.46 -15.03 -18.56
N HIS A 104 10.27 -14.92 -17.24
CA HIS A 104 9.04 -14.42 -16.64
C HIS A 104 8.73 -12.97 -17.02
N ALA A 105 9.76 -12.17 -17.36
CA ALA A 105 9.54 -10.80 -17.82
C ALA A 105 8.84 -10.79 -19.18
N ALA A 106 9.27 -11.64 -20.11
CA ALA A 106 8.59 -11.80 -21.39
C ALA A 106 7.17 -12.38 -21.24
N GLN A 107 6.95 -13.35 -20.35
CA GLN A 107 5.61 -13.91 -20.09
C GLN A 107 4.66 -12.87 -19.50
N LEU A 108 5.15 -12.06 -18.55
CA LEU A 108 4.39 -10.95 -17.99
C LEU A 108 3.94 -9.98 -19.07
N GLU A 109 4.84 -9.56 -19.97
CA GLU A 109 4.53 -8.65 -21.07
C GLU A 109 3.50 -9.23 -22.05
N ILE A 110 3.54 -10.55 -22.29
CA ILE A 110 2.55 -11.24 -23.14
C ILE A 110 1.17 -11.19 -22.48
N HIS A 111 1.07 -11.53 -21.20
CA HIS A 111 -0.22 -11.53 -20.49
C HIS A 111 -0.77 -10.12 -20.30
N GLU A 112 0.08 -9.13 -20.02
CA GLU A 112 -0.33 -7.73 -19.89
C GLU A 112 -0.91 -7.19 -21.20
N ARG A 113 -0.17 -7.32 -22.31
CA ARG A 113 -0.67 -6.87 -23.63
C ARG A 113 -1.90 -7.66 -24.06
N GLY A 114 -1.93 -8.96 -23.80
CA GLY A 114 -3.07 -9.83 -24.06
C GLY A 114 -4.32 -9.34 -23.32
N LEU A 115 -4.20 -9.10 -22.01
CA LEU A 115 -5.28 -8.62 -21.16
C LEU A 115 -5.80 -7.25 -21.62
N GLN A 116 -4.89 -6.30 -21.85
CA GLN A 116 -5.23 -4.96 -22.36
C GLN A 116 -6.02 -5.08 -23.68
N ARG A 117 -5.57 -5.94 -24.60
CA ARG A 117 -6.25 -6.13 -25.88
C ARG A 117 -7.63 -6.77 -25.72
N MET A 118 -7.77 -7.76 -24.85
CA MET A 118 -9.06 -8.41 -24.60
C MET A 118 -10.08 -7.45 -23.98
N VAL A 119 -9.66 -6.64 -23.01
CA VAL A 119 -10.51 -5.59 -22.41
C VAL A 119 -10.93 -4.57 -23.47
N GLN A 120 -10.00 -4.15 -24.32
CA GLN A 120 -10.29 -3.18 -25.38
C GLN A 120 -11.30 -3.75 -26.41
N LEU A 121 -11.13 -5.02 -26.82
CA LEU A 121 -12.07 -5.73 -27.70
C LEU A 121 -13.45 -5.96 -27.06
N ARG A 122 -13.49 -6.11 -25.72
CA ARG A 122 -14.74 -6.23 -24.97
C ARG A 122 -15.52 -4.91 -24.93
N GLY A 123 -14.85 -3.77 -25.18
CA GLY A 123 -15.43 -2.42 -25.11
C GLY A 123 -15.03 -1.66 -23.84
N GLY A 124 -13.92 -2.02 -23.21
CA GLY A 124 -13.43 -1.41 -21.97
C GLY A 124 -13.87 -2.17 -20.71
N LEU A 125 -13.32 -1.78 -19.55
CA LEU A 125 -13.59 -2.43 -18.26
C LEU A 125 -15.08 -2.46 -17.91
N ARG A 126 -15.81 -1.36 -18.19
CA ARG A 126 -17.25 -1.25 -17.92
C ARG A 126 -18.09 -2.27 -18.69
N ALA A 127 -17.58 -2.80 -19.81
CA ALA A 127 -18.27 -3.79 -20.61
C ALA A 127 -18.22 -5.22 -20.02
N ILE A 128 -17.42 -5.45 -18.97
CA ILE A 128 -17.34 -6.73 -18.23
C ILE A 128 -18.54 -6.88 -17.28
N ASN A 129 -19.75 -6.93 -17.82
CA ASN A 129 -20.98 -6.79 -17.03
C ASN A 129 -21.53 -8.10 -16.44
N THR A 130 -20.95 -9.26 -16.76
CA THR A 130 -21.40 -10.56 -16.23
C THR A 130 -20.63 -10.99 -14.99
N ASN A 131 -19.54 -10.29 -14.66
CA ASN A 131 -18.69 -10.59 -13.51
C ASN A 131 -18.23 -9.27 -12.84
N ARG A 132 -19.03 -8.76 -11.89
CA ARG A 132 -18.74 -7.48 -11.21
C ARG A 132 -17.43 -7.54 -10.42
N ILE A 133 -17.13 -8.68 -9.82
CA ILE A 133 -15.93 -8.85 -8.99
C ILE A 133 -14.65 -8.91 -9.84
N LEU A 134 -14.72 -9.37 -11.09
CA LEU A 134 -13.59 -9.26 -12.03
C LEU A 134 -13.24 -7.79 -12.33
N GLN A 135 -14.23 -6.93 -12.61
CA GLN A 135 -13.97 -5.50 -12.78
C GLN A 135 -13.29 -4.91 -11.54
N ALA A 136 -13.79 -5.26 -10.36
CA ALA A 136 -13.24 -4.79 -9.09
C ALA A 136 -11.79 -5.27 -8.90
N PHE A 137 -11.48 -6.54 -9.16
CA PHE A 137 -10.11 -7.05 -9.06
C PHE A 137 -9.15 -6.38 -10.02
N MET A 138 -9.57 -6.09 -11.24
CA MET A 138 -8.72 -5.36 -12.19
C MET A 138 -8.44 -3.92 -11.71
N LEU A 139 -9.45 -3.24 -11.15
CA LEU A 139 -9.28 -1.94 -10.51
C LEU A 139 -8.31 -2.03 -9.32
N TRP A 140 -8.60 -2.89 -8.34
CA TRP A 140 -7.79 -3.02 -7.11
C TRP A 140 -6.35 -3.40 -7.41
N HIS A 141 -6.14 -4.29 -8.39
CA HIS A 141 -4.81 -4.66 -8.84
C HIS A 141 -4.06 -3.48 -9.44
N SER A 142 -4.70 -2.73 -10.34
CA SER A 142 -4.10 -1.52 -10.92
C SER A 142 -3.80 -0.48 -9.85
N THR A 143 -4.68 -0.32 -8.85
CA THR A 143 -4.49 0.62 -7.76
C THR A 143 -3.36 0.20 -6.84
N ALA A 144 -3.31 -1.06 -6.43
CA ALA A 144 -2.23 -1.61 -5.61
C ALA A 144 -0.86 -1.45 -6.30
N HIS A 145 -0.79 -1.71 -7.60
CA HIS A 145 0.43 -1.49 -8.39
C HIS A 145 0.81 -0.01 -8.47
N ALA A 146 -0.16 0.90 -8.65
CA ALA A 146 0.07 2.34 -8.67
C ALA A 146 0.60 2.86 -7.33
N ILE A 147 0.00 2.43 -6.21
CA ILE A 147 0.44 2.79 -4.85
C ILE A 147 1.83 2.22 -4.57
N PHE A 148 2.04 0.93 -4.85
CA PHE A 148 3.32 0.27 -4.59
C PHE A 148 4.47 0.98 -5.30
N ASN A 149 4.30 1.34 -6.57
CA ASN A 149 5.32 2.07 -7.32
C ASN A 149 5.26 3.59 -7.09
N PHE A 150 4.30 4.09 -6.32
CA PHE A 150 4.03 5.52 -6.15
C PHE A 150 3.95 6.29 -7.49
N GLN A 151 3.25 5.69 -8.47
CA GLN A 151 3.08 6.21 -9.84
C GLN A 151 1.58 6.35 -10.17
N PRO A 152 1.22 7.22 -11.13
CA PRO A 152 -0.17 7.30 -11.57
C PRO A 152 -0.62 5.95 -12.17
N PRO A 153 -1.91 5.59 -12.00
CA PRO A 153 -2.48 4.39 -12.63
C PRO A 153 -2.49 4.51 -14.16
N SER A 154 -2.68 3.38 -14.83
CA SER A 154 -2.72 3.34 -16.30
C SER A 154 -3.89 4.19 -16.86
N PRO A 155 -3.76 4.73 -18.08
CA PRO A 155 -4.82 5.52 -18.70
C PRO A 155 -6.18 4.80 -18.79
N SER A 156 -6.17 3.48 -19.01
CA SER A 156 -7.40 2.67 -19.04
C SER A 156 -8.11 2.60 -17.70
N THR A 157 -7.35 2.59 -16.60
CA THR A 157 -7.91 2.61 -15.24
C THR A 157 -8.55 3.97 -14.95
N LEU A 158 -7.89 5.06 -15.37
CA LEU A 158 -8.44 6.41 -15.23
C LEU A 158 -9.70 6.63 -16.06
N ASP A 159 -9.73 6.13 -17.30
CA ASP A 159 -10.94 6.17 -18.15
C ASP A 159 -12.10 5.42 -17.48
N PHE A 160 -11.83 4.25 -16.91
CA PHE A 160 -12.82 3.50 -16.15
C PHE A 160 -13.33 4.26 -14.93
N ILE A 161 -12.44 4.85 -14.12
CA ILE A 161 -12.83 5.65 -12.94
C ILE A 161 -13.71 6.83 -13.36
N SER A 162 -13.30 7.59 -14.37
CA SER A 162 -14.00 8.79 -14.82
C SER A 162 -15.40 8.50 -15.37
N THR A 163 -15.59 7.34 -15.99
CA THR A 163 -16.88 6.96 -16.61
C THR A 163 -17.78 6.15 -15.67
N SER A 164 -17.25 5.57 -14.58
CA SER A 164 -18.01 4.71 -13.67
C SER A 164 -18.97 5.47 -12.76
N GLY A 165 -18.70 6.74 -12.45
CA GLY A 165 -19.60 7.56 -11.63
C GLY A 165 -19.55 7.21 -10.13
N PHE A 166 -18.37 6.90 -9.60
CA PHE A 166 -18.19 6.69 -8.16
C PHE A 166 -18.51 7.95 -7.34
N PRO A 167 -18.99 7.81 -6.09
CA PRO A 167 -19.41 6.55 -5.45
C PRO A 167 -20.82 6.10 -5.87
N HIS A 168 -21.05 4.78 -5.83
CA HIS A 168 -22.38 4.20 -6.06
C HIS A 168 -23.12 4.05 -4.72
N HIS A 169 -24.31 4.66 -4.61
CA HIS A 169 -25.11 4.59 -3.39
C HIS A 169 -26.55 4.17 -3.64
N PRO A 170 -27.18 3.49 -2.67
CA PRO A 170 -28.58 3.14 -2.76
C PRO A 170 -29.46 4.40 -2.75
N PRO A 171 -30.63 4.39 -3.44
CA PRO A 171 -31.54 5.51 -3.47
C PRO A 171 -31.96 5.96 -2.06
N GLY A 172 -31.86 7.26 -1.79
CA GLY A 172 -32.29 7.86 -0.52
C GLY A 172 -31.22 7.89 0.58
N TYR A 173 -30.06 7.27 0.37
CA TYR A 173 -28.93 7.39 1.29
C TYR A 173 -28.41 8.84 1.33
N ARG A 174 -28.17 9.36 2.53
CA ARG A 174 -27.64 10.71 2.76
C ARG A 174 -26.41 10.64 3.64
N ARG A 175 -25.31 11.15 3.12
CA ARG A 175 -24.04 11.29 3.84
C ARG A 175 -24.10 12.51 4.73
N HIS A 176 -23.50 12.41 5.91
CA HIS A 176 -23.28 13.54 6.79
C HIS A 176 -21.77 13.73 6.89
N ILE A 177 -21.27 14.80 6.27
CA ILE A 177 -19.85 15.16 6.34
C ILE A 177 -19.69 16.43 7.17
N SER A 178 -18.59 16.49 7.94
CA SER A 178 -18.15 17.72 8.58
C SER A 178 -17.67 18.71 7.52
N GLN A 179 -18.08 19.97 7.62
CA GLN A 179 -17.57 21.05 6.76
C GLN A 179 -16.23 21.59 7.25
N HIS A 180 -15.81 21.24 8.48
CA HIS A 180 -14.65 21.82 9.16
C HIS A 180 -13.35 21.68 8.37
N LEU A 181 -13.05 20.48 7.87
CA LEU A 181 -11.85 20.25 7.05
C LEU A 181 -11.91 21.05 5.73
N ILE A 182 -13.07 21.10 5.09
CA ILE A 182 -13.26 21.84 3.84
C ILE A 182 -13.04 23.34 4.06
N ASP A 183 -13.56 23.88 5.16
CA ASP A 183 -13.40 25.29 5.50
C ASP A 183 -11.94 25.63 5.81
N TYR A 184 -11.19 24.75 6.47
CA TYR A 184 -9.75 24.91 6.64
C TYR A 184 -8.99 24.88 5.32
N CYS A 185 -9.31 23.94 4.42
CA CYS A 185 -8.65 23.87 3.13
C CYS A 185 -8.93 25.13 2.29
N ARG A 186 -10.16 25.65 2.31
CA ARG A 186 -10.50 26.92 1.67
C ARG A 186 -9.73 28.09 2.28
N HIS A 187 -9.64 28.16 3.61
CA HIS A 187 -8.93 29.23 4.30
C HIS A 187 -7.42 29.21 4.02
N ALA A 188 -6.83 28.02 3.94
CA ALA A 188 -5.43 27.81 3.59
C ALA A 188 -5.13 28.04 2.10
N GLY A 189 -6.14 28.34 1.28
CA GLY A 189 -5.96 28.60 -0.15
C GLY A 189 -5.61 27.35 -0.98
N ILE A 190 -6.02 26.16 -0.52
CA ILE A 190 -5.84 24.91 -1.25
C ILE A 190 -6.54 24.98 -2.61
N LYS A 191 -5.89 24.48 -3.67
CA LYS A 191 -6.47 24.37 -5.02
C LYS A 191 -7.82 23.66 -5.00
N GLU A 192 -8.75 24.17 -5.81
CA GLU A 192 -10.10 23.63 -5.92
C GLU A 192 -10.15 22.16 -6.36
N SER A 193 -9.18 21.73 -7.18
CA SER A 193 -9.04 20.33 -7.59
C SER A 193 -8.70 19.41 -6.42
N LEU A 194 -7.86 19.84 -5.48
CA LEU A 194 -7.56 19.08 -4.26
C LEU A 194 -8.73 19.14 -3.26
N ASN A 195 -9.41 20.30 -3.15
CA ASN A 195 -10.62 20.42 -2.31
C ASN A 195 -11.72 19.44 -2.74
N ALA A 196 -11.89 19.20 -4.04
CA ALA A 196 -12.84 18.18 -4.54
C ALA A 196 -12.45 16.75 -4.09
N LEU A 197 -11.16 16.45 -4.02
CA LEU A 197 -10.67 15.16 -3.52
C LEU A 197 -10.83 15.06 -1.99
N VAL A 198 -10.58 16.14 -1.24
CA VAL A 198 -10.87 16.24 0.20
C VAL A 198 -12.34 15.92 0.47
N GLU A 199 -13.26 16.56 -0.26
CA GLU A 199 -14.70 16.30 -0.12
C GLU A 199 -15.04 14.84 -0.43
N SER A 200 -14.42 14.26 -1.45
CA SER A 200 -14.66 12.87 -1.82
C SER A 200 -14.14 11.88 -0.78
N VAL A 201 -12.99 12.16 -0.14
CA VAL A 201 -12.50 11.38 1.01
C VAL A 201 -13.43 11.52 2.22
N LEU A 202 -14.00 12.71 2.48
CA LEU A 202 -15.01 12.88 3.52
C LEU A 202 -16.28 12.06 3.23
N PHE A 203 -16.69 11.92 1.96
CA PHE A 203 -17.77 11.01 1.58
C PHE A 203 -17.42 9.56 1.90
N LEU A 204 -16.21 9.12 1.57
CA LEU A 204 -15.75 7.76 1.92
C LEU A 204 -15.74 7.54 3.44
N ILE A 205 -15.29 8.52 4.22
CA ILE A 205 -15.32 8.47 5.70
C ILE A 205 -16.74 8.28 6.22
N ALA A 206 -17.71 9.05 5.69
CA ALA A 206 -19.11 8.91 6.06
C ALA A 206 -19.65 7.52 5.73
N ASP A 207 -19.32 6.98 4.55
CA ASP A 207 -19.74 5.65 4.11
C ASP A 207 -19.14 4.54 4.96
N LEU A 208 -17.84 4.63 5.28
CA LEU A 208 -17.16 3.67 6.16
C LEU A 208 -17.74 3.70 7.57
N ASN A 209 -17.99 4.89 8.13
CA ASN A 209 -18.59 4.99 9.47
C ASN A 209 -20.03 4.46 9.47
N ALA A 210 -20.84 4.77 8.46
CA ALA A 210 -22.18 4.23 8.33
C ALA A 210 -22.16 2.70 8.18
N TRP A 211 -21.24 2.18 7.35
CA TRP A 211 -21.04 0.75 7.16
C TRP A 211 -20.62 0.08 8.47
N PHE A 212 -19.57 0.53 9.15
CA PHE A 212 -19.05 -0.13 10.35
C PHE A 212 -19.96 0.02 11.57
N SER A 213 -20.63 1.17 11.73
CA SER A 213 -21.43 1.45 12.93
C SER A 213 -22.81 0.79 12.91
N ASP A 214 -23.42 0.62 11.73
CA ASP A 214 -24.75 0.01 11.61
C ASP A 214 -24.64 -1.38 10.97
N PRO A 215 -24.86 -2.47 11.75
CA PRO A 215 -24.98 -3.83 11.23
C PRO A 215 -25.91 -3.90 10.02
N GLU A 216 -27.02 -3.19 10.00
CA GLU A 216 -28.06 -3.27 8.96
C GLU A 216 -27.86 -2.29 7.80
N SER A 217 -26.69 -1.66 7.70
CA SER A 217 -26.35 -0.75 6.60
C SER A 217 -26.61 -1.37 5.22
N PHE A 218 -27.27 -0.58 4.35
CA PHE A 218 -27.60 -0.94 2.97
C PHE A 218 -26.47 -0.67 1.96
N LEU A 219 -25.32 -0.17 2.43
CA LEU A 219 -24.18 0.07 1.56
C LEU A 219 -23.59 -1.26 1.07
N ASP A 220 -23.19 -1.31 -0.20
CA ASP A 220 -22.48 -2.46 -0.78
C ASP A 220 -20.98 -2.32 -0.46
N PRO A 221 -20.36 -3.24 0.32
CA PRO A 221 -18.95 -3.15 0.65
C PRO A 221 -18.05 -3.21 -0.59
N LEU A 222 -18.49 -3.82 -1.71
CA LEU A 222 -17.76 -3.78 -2.97
C LEU A 222 -17.70 -2.35 -3.52
N ASP A 223 -18.81 -1.61 -3.48
CA ASP A 223 -18.88 -0.26 -4.01
C ASP A 223 -18.06 0.71 -3.15
N ILE A 224 -18.03 0.51 -1.83
CA ILE A 224 -17.15 1.26 -0.92
C ILE A 224 -15.67 1.00 -1.25
N GLN A 225 -15.27 -0.28 -1.42
CA GLN A 225 -13.89 -0.63 -1.78
C GLN A 225 -13.49 -0.08 -3.15
N ASN A 226 -14.38 -0.15 -4.15
CA ASN A 226 -14.11 0.41 -5.47
C ASN A 226 -13.97 1.93 -5.41
N PHE A 227 -14.78 2.61 -4.57
CA PHE A 227 -14.66 4.04 -4.38
C PHE A 227 -13.33 4.43 -3.73
N SER A 228 -12.86 3.68 -2.72
CA SER A 228 -11.54 3.94 -2.13
C SER A 228 -10.42 3.78 -3.14
N CYS A 229 -10.42 2.70 -3.93
CA CYS A 229 -9.42 2.48 -4.97
C CYS A 229 -9.45 3.56 -6.06
N ALA A 230 -10.63 4.06 -6.41
CA ALA A 230 -10.76 5.19 -7.32
C ALA A 230 -10.15 6.47 -6.73
N LEU A 231 -10.39 6.76 -5.44
CA LEU A 231 -9.80 7.92 -4.76
C LEU A 231 -8.28 7.83 -4.64
N GLU A 232 -7.74 6.66 -4.30
CA GLU A 232 -6.30 6.41 -4.26
C GLU A 232 -5.64 6.72 -5.60
N CYS A 233 -6.24 6.22 -6.69
CA CYS A 233 -5.82 6.53 -8.06
C CYS A 233 -5.86 8.03 -8.37
N LEU A 234 -6.96 8.72 -8.02
CA LEU A 234 -7.12 10.16 -8.30
C LEU A 234 -6.15 11.02 -7.47
N LEU A 235 -5.86 10.65 -6.23
CA LEU A 235 -4.88 11.33 -5.38
C LEU A 235 -3.46 11.18 -5.94
N LEU A 236 -3.08 9.96 -6.36
CA LEU A 236 -1.78 9.73 -7.03
C LEU A 236 -1.66 10.51 -8.33
N THR A 237 -2.71 10.54 -9.15
CA THR A 237 -2.75 11.37 -10.37
C THR A 237 -2.60 12.84 -10.03
N TRP A 238 -3.30 13.35 -9.03
CA TRP A 238 -3.21 14.75 -8.61
C TRP A 238 -1.78 15.11 -8.18
N LEU A 239 -1.13 14.27 -7.37
CA LEU A 239 0.27 14.46 -6.95
C LEU A 239 1.21 14.56 -8.15
N ARG A 240 1.02 13.70 -9.15
CA ARG A 240 1.88 13.68 -10.34
C ARG A 240 1.64 14.89 -11.25
N GLU A 241 0.38 15.26 -11.47
CA GLU A 241 0.03 16.41 -12.31
C GLU A 241 0.42 17.76 -11.69
N ASN A 242 0.52 17.82 -10.35
CA ASN A 242 0.84 19.03 -9.61
C ASN A 242 2.24 19.02 -8.98
N GLU A 243 3.12 18.09 -9.36
CA GLU A 243 4.42 17.86 -8.70
C GLU A 243 5.30 19.12 -8.61
N HIS A 244 5.24 20.00 -9.60
CA HIS A 244 5.99 21.27 -9.66
C HIS A 244 5.16 22.51 -9.30
N LEU A 245 3.88 22.35 -9.00
CA LEU A 245 2.92 23.44 -8.78
C LEU A 245 2.29 23.40 -7.38
N ALA A 246 2.36 22.26 -6.69
CA ALA A 246 1.84 22.07 -5.35
C ALA A 246 2.69 22.83 -4.34
N THR A 247 2.02 23.49 -3.40
CA THR A 247 2.68 23.97 -2.18
C THR A 247 3.04 22.78 -1.28
N PRO A 248 4.02 22.91 -0.38
CA PRO A 248 4.33 21.84 0.57
C PRO A 248 3.13 21.41 1.43
N LEU A 249 2.25 22.35 1.78
CA LEU A 249 1.02 22.08 2.52
C LEU A 249 0.03 21.25 1.68
N GLU A 250 -0.17 21.60 0.41
CA GLU A 250 -1.01 20.82 -0.51
C GLU A 250 -0.46 19.41 -0.74
N ASP A 251 0.85 19.27 -0.88
CA ASP A 251 1.50 17.96 -1.04
C ASP A 251 1.30 17.11 0.22
N ALA A 252 1.58 17.67 1.40
CA ALA A 252 1.37 17.01 2.68
C ALA A 252 -0.09 16.56 2.87
N LEU A 253 -1.06 17.44 2.54
CA LEU A 253 -2.48 17.11 2.60
C LEU A 253 -2.83 15.96 1.65
N CYS A 254 -2.43 16.03 0.38
CA CYS A 254 -2.76 15.02 -0.62
C CYS A 254 -2.14 13.65 -0.27
N VAL A 255 -0.89 13.62 0.17
CA VAL A 255 -0.23 12.39 0.62
C VAL A 255 -0.89 11.84 1.88
N ALA A 256 -1.27 12.68 2.85
CA ALA A 256 -1.99 12.25 4.04
C ALA A 256 -3.36 11.65 3.71
N LEU A 257 -4.12 12.25 2.77
CA LEU A 257 -5.38 11.70 2.27
C LEU A 257 -5.18 10.33 1.62
N LEU A 258 -4.12 10.14 0.84
CA LEU A 258 -3.78 8.87 0.21
C LEU A 258 -3.48 7.80 1.26
N ILE A 259 -2.60 8.13 2.22
CA ILE A 259 -2.26 7.23 3.33
C ILE A 259 -3.52 6.85 4.10
N PHE A 260 -4.34 7.83 4.48
CA PHE A 260 -5.58 7.62 5.22
C PHE A 260 -6.55 6.70 4.48
N THR A 261 -6.73 6.91 3.18
CA THR A 261 -7.68 6.13 2.35
C THR A 261 -7.28 4.66 2.33
N VAL A 262 -6.00 4.37 2.11
CA VAL A 262 -5.47 3.00 2.12
C VAL A 262 -5.62 2.37 3.53
N ARG A 263 -5.19 3.08 4.59
CA ARG A 263 -5.24 2.55 5.97
C ARG A 263 -6.66 2.26 6.47
N THR A 264 -7.64 3.03 6.02
CA THR A 264 -9.04 2.84 6.45
C THR A 264 -9.76 1.75 5.67
N THR A 265 -9.23 1.34 4.51
CA THR A 265 -9.87 0.39 3.60
C THR A 265 -9.10 -0.91 3.41
N GLU A 266 -7.89 -1.04 3.97
CA GLU A 266 -7.17 -2.32 4.04
C GLU A 266 -7.87 -3.36 4.93
N ALA A 267 -7.58 -4.63 4.69
CA ALA A 267 -8.12 -5.73 5.48
C ALA A 267 -7.58 -5.65 6.91
N PHE A 268 -8.38 -6.04 7.91
CA PHE A 268 -7.91 -6.10 9.28
C PHE A 268 -6.80 -7.14 9.43
N ASN A 269 -5.57 -6.67 9.62
CA ASN A 269 -4.46 -7.49 10.05
C ASN A 269 -4.17 -7.21 11.53
N GLN A 270 -4.11 -8.26 12.34
CA GLN A 270 -3.77 -8.18 13.77
C GLN A 270 -2.29 -7.88 14.02
N GLN A 271 -1.46 -7.83 12.97
CA GLN A 271 -0.02 -7.61 13.07
C GLN A 271 0.36 -6.34 12.31
N SER A 272 0.96 -5.38 13.01
CA SER A 272 1.58 -4.17 12.49
C SER A 272 2.85 -4.51 11.70
N HIS A 273 2.71 -5.11 10.53
CA HIS A 273 3.82 -5.20 9.58
C HIS A 273 4.00 -3.85 8.92
N VAL A 274 5.25 -3.45 8.65
CA VAL A 274 5.56 -2.26 7.85
C VAL A 274 4.82 -2.39 6.53
N HIS A 275 3.77 -1.60 6.33
CA HIS A 275 3.07 -1.59 5.06
C HIS A 275 4.00 -0.96 4.03
N HIS A 276 4.67 -1.78 3.22
CA HIS A 276 5.55 -1.32 2.13
C HIS A 276 4.86 -0.30 1.22
N LEU A 277 3.53 -0.39 1.07
CA LEU A 277 2.70 0.56 0.33
C LEU A 277 2.77 2.01 0.86
N HIS A 278 3.10 2.19 2.14
CA HIS A 278 3.16 3.51 2.79
C HIS A 278 4.57 4.07 2.93
N PHE A 279 5.61 3.33 2.55
CA PHE A 279 6.99 3.79 2.80
C PHE A 279 7.31 5.06 2.00
N ALA A 280 7.15 5.01 0.67
CA ALA A 280 7.35 6.19 -0.20
C ALA A 280 6.43 7.35 0.18
N ALA A 281 5.16 7.05 0.48
CA ALA A 281 4.19 8.06 0.92
C ALA A 281 4.61 8.72 2.25
N SER A 282 5.07 7.95 3.24
CA SER A 282 5.50 8.48 4.54
C SER A 282 6.74 9.37 4.41
N LYS A 283 7.71 8.97 3.57
CA LYS A 283 8.90 9.77 3.28
C LYS A 283 8.55 11.07 2.56
N ARG A 284 7.66 11.03 1.56
CA ARG A 284 7.18 12.24 0.89
C ARG A 284 6.43 13.16 1.85
N LEU A 285 5.58 12.60 2.72
CA LEU A 285 4.85 13.36 3.74
C LEU A 285 5.79 14.05 4.73
N GLU A 286 6.76 13.32 5.30
CA GLU A 286 7.78 13.88 6.19
C GLU A 286 8.52 15.04 5.50
N LYS A 287 8.95 14.84 4.25
CA LYS A 287 9.64 15.88 3.48
C LYS A 287 8.77 17.11 3.22
N ALA A 288 7.51 16.92 2.85
CA ALA A 288 6.56 18.01 2.63
C ALA A 288 6.34 18.84 3.91
N LEU A 289 6.13 18.17 5.04
CA LEU A 289 5.94 18.82 6.34
C LEU A 289 7.20 19.58 6.80
N ASN A 290 8.39 19.05 6.53
CA ASN A 290 9.67 19.73 6.80
C ASN A 290 9.87 21.01 5.96
N CYS A 291 9.06 21.23 4.93
CA CYS A 291 9.06 22.45 4.11
C CYS A 291 7.94 23.43 4.48
N THR A 292 7.16 23.16 5.53
CA THR A 292 6.12 24.06 6.04
C THR A 292 6.60 24.84 7.27
N ILE A 293 5.89 25.90 7.63
CA ILE A 293 6.18 26.75 8.79
C ILE A 293 4.98 26.88 9.73
N ARG A 294 5.27 27.20 11.00
CA ARG A 294 4.26 27.34 12.05
C ARG A 294 3.08 28.23 11.67
N THR A 295 3.33 29.35 11.00
CA THR A 295 2.28 30.34 10.67
C THR A 295 1.23 29.81 9.69
N GLU A 296 1.58 28.84 8.85
CA GLU A 296 0.63 28.19 7.94
C GLU A 296 -0.40 27.37 8.73
N TRP A 297 0.02 26.76 9.84
CA TRP A 297 -0.81 25.86 10.65
C TRP A 297 -1.59 26.54 11.78
N GLN A 298 -1.21 27.77 12.17
CA GLN A 298 -1.89 28.51 13.24
C GLN A 298 -3.40 28.68 13.01
N HIS A 299 -3.82 28.77 11.75
CA HIS A 299 -5.22 28.96 11.38
C HIS A 299 -5.98 27.64 11.15
N CYS A 300 -5.26 26.51 11.06
CA CYS A 300 -5.82 25.18 10.82
C CYS A 300 -5.14 24.10 11.72
N PRO A 301 -5.15 24.27 13.05
CA PRO A 301 -4.42 23.39 13.97
C PRO A 301 -4.89 21.93 13.89
N ASP A 302 -6.18 21.69 13.65
CA ASP A 302 -6.72 20.32 13.55
C ASP A 302 -6.23 19.60 12.31
N LEU A 303 -6.00 20.34 11.22
CA LEU A 303 -5.47 19.77 10.00
C LEU A 303 -4.05 19.26 10.23
N LEU A 304 -3.22 20.04 10.93
CA LEU A 304 -1.87 19.61 11.28
C LEU A 304 -1.90 18.37 12.18
N LEU A 305 -2.73 18.38 13.23
CA LEU A 305 -2.88 17.23 14.13
C LEU A 305 -3.36 15.98 13.37
N TRP A 306 -4.28 16.16 12.42
CA TRP A 306 -4.80 15.08 11.57
C TRP A 306 -3.71 14.48 10.69
N ILE A 307 -2.97 15.31 9.95
CA ILE A 307 -1.88 14.88 9.07
C ILE A 307 -0.78 14.16 9.87
N LEU A 308 -0.34 14.75 10.99
CA LEU A 308 0.70 14.16 11.83
C LEU A 308 0.28 12.83 12.45
N SER A 309 -0.95 12.73 12.93
CA SER A 309 -1.48 11.49 13.50
C SER A 309 -1.55 10.38 12.45
N ILE A 310 -1.97 10.69 11.22
CA ILE A 310 -1.99 9.72 10.12
C ILE A 310 -0.58 9.26 9.77
N GLY A 311 0.38 10.18 9.65
CA GLY A 311 1.78 9.82 9.42
C GLY A 311 2.33 8.93 10.52
N ALA A 312 2.10 9.27 11.79
CA ALA A 312 2.60 8.52 12.94
C ALA A 312 2.01 7.10 13.04
N ILE A 313 0.70 6.96 12.79
CA ILE A 313 -0.01 5.67 12.80
C ILE A 313 0.44 4.79 11.62
N SER A 314 0.70 5.38 10.46
CA SER A 314 0.96 4.62 9.23
C SER A 314 2.43 4.25 9.05
N ALA A 315 3.34 5.02 9.64
CA ALA A 315 4.76 4.72 9.61
C ALA A 315 5.15 3.60 10.59
N GLU A 316 4.28 3.15 11.49
CA GLU A 316 4.62 2.09 12.45
C GLU A 316 4.76 0.70 11.77
N PRO A 317 5.77 -0.12 12.12
CA PRO A 317 6.84 0.04 13.11
C PRO A 317 8.17 0.60 12.56
N SER A 318 8.16 1.37 11.46
CA SER A 318 9.39 1.89 10.86
C SER A 318 10.12 2.90 11.76
N PRO A 319 11.45 3.08 11.58
CA PRO A 319 12.21 4.13 12.27
C PRO A 319 11.61 5.54 12.09
N ASP A 320 11.05 5.81 10.92
CA ASP A 320 10.44 7.10 10.54
C ASP A 320 9.26 7.47 11.44
N SER A 321 8.59 6.45 12.01
CA SER A 321 7.49 6.68 12.95
C SER A 321 7.94 7.51 14.16
N THR A 322 9.22 7.47 14.54
CA THR A 322 9.76 8.27 15.65
C THR A 322 9.70 9.76 15.36
N TRP A 323 10.02 10.18 14.13
CA TRP A 323 9.94 11.58 13.72
C TRP A 323 8.50 12.09 13.80
N PHE A 324 7.54 11.34 13.25
CA PHE A 324 6.12 11.71 13.31
C PHE A 324 5.58 11.78 14.74
N VAL A 325 5.95 10.84 15.63
CA VAL A 325 5.55 10.89 17.05
C VAL A 325 6.12 12.12 17.74
N TYR A 326 7.38 12.48 17.45
CA TYR A 326 7.99 13.68 18.00
C TYR A 326 7.27 14.95 17.54
N GLN A 327 6.99 15.10 16.24
CA GLN A 327 6.23 16.23 15.72
C GLN A 327 4.81 16.29 16.29
N THR A 328 4.15 15.13 16.42
CA THR A 328 2.82 15.02 17.06
C THR A 328 2.88 15.49 18.50
N SER A 329 3.92 15.12 19.25
CA SER A 329 4.14 15.56 20.64
C SER A 329 4.28 17.08 20.74
N LEU A 330 5.02 17.71 19.81
CA LEU A 330 5.17 19.17 19.75
C LEU A 330 3.85 19.86 19.43
N ALA A 331 3.11 19.38 18.42
CA ALA A 331 1.81 19.93 18.06
C ALA A 331 0.77 19.79 19.18
N CYS A 332 0.75 18.64 19.87
CA CYS A 332 -0.10 18.44 21.03
C CYS A 332 0.23 19.44 22.16
N ALA A 333 1.52 19.75 22.39
CA ALA A 333 1.90 20.74 23.38
C ALA A 333 1.53 22.17 22.94
N GLU A 334 1.68 22.51 21.66
CA GLU A 334 1.33 23.83 21.12
C GLU A 334 -0.17 24.11 21.15
N PHE A 335 -1.00 23.09 20.94
CA PHE A 335 -2.46 23.20 20.90
C PHE A 335 -3.19 22.72 22.16
N ASP A 336 -2.45 22.56 23.27
CA ASP A 336 -2.99 22.19 24.59
C ASP A 336 -3.79 20.87 24.60
N ILE A 337 -3.29 19.86 23.87
CA ILE A 337 -3.85 18.52 23.85
C ILE A 337 -3.19 17.68 24.95
N LEU A 338 -4.01 17.30 25.93
CA LEU A 338 -3.57 16.69 27.19
C LEU A 338 -3.97 15.22 27.36
N SER A 339 -4.71 14.64 26.41
CA SER A 339 -5.17 13.24 26.46
C SER A 339 -5.41 12.66 25.07
N ALA A 340 -5.48 11.33 24.99
CA ALA A 340 -5.87 10.61 23.77
C ALA A 340 -7.29 10.98 23.33
N GLU A 341 -8.21 11.15 24.28
CA GLU A 341 -9.59 11.54 24.04
C GLU A 341 -9.68 12.95 23.45
N ALA A 342 -8.93 13.91 24.02
CA ALA A 342 -8.86 15.26 23.48
C ALA A 342 -8.27 15.27 22.06
N LEU A 343 -7.23 14.46 21.79
CA LEU A 343 -6.69 14.32 20.45
C LEU A 343 -7.75 13.76 19.49
N LEU A 344 -8.41 12.66 19.86
CA LEU A 344 -9.47 12.05 19.08
C LEU A 344 -10.59 13.03 18.75
N GLU A 345 -11.07 13.82 19.71
CA GLU A 345 -12.12 14.81 19.48
C GLU A 345 -11.73 15.79 18.37
N ARG A 346 -10.48 16.29 18.36
CA ARG A 346 -9.98 17.18 17.31
C ARG A 346 -9.87 16.47 15.96
N LEU A 347 -9.39 15.23 15.94
CA LEU A 347 -9.28 14.43 14.71
C LEU A 347 -10.64 14.16 14.06
N HIS A 348 -11.69 13.93 14.87
CA HIS A 348 -13.05 13.72 14.36
C HIS A 348 -13.62 14.95 13.65
N LEU A 349 -13.18 16.17 13.99
CA LEU A 349 -13.61 17.39 13.29
C LEU A 349 -13.17 17.36 11.81
N CYS A 350 -11.99 16.80 11.54
CA CYS A 350 -11.43 16.68 10.20
C CYS A 350 -11.91 15.43 9.43
N GLY A 351 -12.80 14.63 10.00
CA GLY A 351 -13.23 13.36 9.42
C GLY A 351 -12.32 12.21 9.86
N TRP A 352 -12.92 11.22 10.51
CA TRP A 352 -12.21 10.08 11.11
C TRP A 352 -13.04 8.80 10.98
N VAL A 353 -12.39 7.65 10.78
CA VAL A 353 -13.07 6.34 10.73
C VAL A 353 -12.88 5.65 12.08
N SER A 354 -13.83 5.85 12.99
CA SER A 354 -13.68 5.50 14.40
C SER A 354 -13.40 4.00 14.61
N TYR A 355 -14.12 3.15 13.88
CA TYR A 355 -13.99 1.69 13.97
C TYR A 355 -12.58 1.18 13.60
N LYS A 356 -11.86 1.88 12.72
CA LYS A 356 -10.55 1.48 12.21
C LYS A 356 -9.40 2.08 12.99
N LEU A 357 -9.54 3.33 13.43
CA LEU A 357 -8.38 4.14 13.82
C LEU A 357 -8.39 4.62 15.28
N ASN A 358 -9.48 4.47 16.04
CA ASN A 358 -9.51 4.97 17.42
C ASN A 358 -8.45 4.33 18.31
N ASP A 359 -8.33 3.00 18.29
CA ASP A 359 -7.35 2.28 19.09
C ASP A 359 -5.91 2.67 18.69
N ALA A 360 -5.67 2.94 17.40
CA ALA A 360 -4.37 3.40 16.91
C ALA A 360 -3.98 4.77 17.47
N VAL A 361 -4.94 5.67 17.73
CA VAL A 361 -4.66 6.97 18.37
C VAL A 361 -4.34 6.79 19.85
N CYS A 362 -5.00 5.86 20.55
CA CYS A 362 -4.64 5.53 21.93
C CYS A 362 -3.19 5.03 22.01
N HIS A 363 -2.79 4.13 21.10
CA HIS A 363 -1.41 3.67 21.01
C HIS A 363 -0.42 4.78 20.64
N LEU A 364 -0.78 5.67 19.70
CA LEU A 364 0.00 6.86 19.38
C LEU A 364 0.20 7.76 20.62
N TRP A 365 -0.87 7.95 21.41
CA TRP A 365 -0.81 8.77 22.62
C TRP A 365 0.15 8.17 23.65
N ASP A 366 0.10 6.86 23.88
CA ASP A 366 1.05 6.18 24.77
C ASP A 366 2.50 6.40 24.32
N ARG A 367 2.76 6.36 23.01
CA ARG A 367 4.09 6.64 22.44
C ARG A 367 4.51 8.10 22.66
N VAL A 368 3.60 9.06 22.50
CA VAL A 368 3.85 10.48 22.79
C VAL A 368 4.21 10.67 24.27
N VAL A 369 3.46 10.04 25.19
CA VAL A 369 3.73 10.11 26.63
C VAL A 369 5.08 9.48 26.96
N ASN A 370 5.36 8.28 26.44
CA ASN A 370 6.64 7.60 26.65
C ASN A 370 7.83 8.42 26.12
N LEU A 371 7.69 9.07 24.97
CA LEU A 371 8.71 9.96 24.41
C LEU A 371 8.98 11.15 25.33
N ARG A 372 7.94 11.77 25.91
CA ARG A 372 8.07 12.90 26.84
C ARG A 372 8.70 12.52 28.19
N LEU A 373 8.59 11.24 28.58
CA LEU A 373 9.20 10.71 29.80
C LEU A 373 10.64 10.21 29.59
N ALA A 374 11.08 10.05 28.34
CA ALA A 374 12.42 9.56 28.03
C ALA A 374 13.48 10.61 28.46
N PRO A 375 14.52 10.20 29.20
CA PRO A 375 15.51 11.13 29.77
C PRO A 375 16.43 11.76 28.72
N PHE A 376 16.52 11.20 27.52
CA PHE A 376 17.33 11.70 26.41
C PHE A 376 16.64 11.39 25.07
N PHE A 377 15.99 12.40 24.47
CA PHE A 377 15.68 12.40 23.04
C PHE A 377 16.50 13.52 22.40
N GLU A 378 17.50 13.16 21.60
CA GLU A 378 18.19 14.12 20.75
C GLU A 378 17.26 14.44 19.57
N ALA A 379 16.57 15.57 19.66
CA ALA A 379 15.77 16.06 18.56
C ALA A 379 16.66 16.34 17.35
N PRO A 380 16.20 16.10 16.11
CA PRO A 380 16.92 16.55 14.93
C PRO A 380 16.97 18.09 14.94
N SER A 381 18.10 18.65 15.39
CA SER A 381 18.38 20.08 15.40
C SER A 381 19.27 20.43 14.20
N LYS A 382 18.84 21.39 13.37
CA LYS A 382 19.76 22.03 12.43
C LYS A 382 20.73 22.94 13.22
N ALA A 383 21.99 22.96 12.82
CA ALA A 383 23.06 23.72 13.48
C ALA A 383 22.84 25.25 13.55
N GLU A 384 21.86 25.77 12.82
CA GLU A 384 21.67 27.21 12.62
C GLU A 384 20.61 27.85 13.53
N ASP A 385 19.74 27.08 14.20
CA ASP A 385 18.75 27.65 15.15
C ASP A 385 18.33 26.65 16.24
N ALA A 386 18.95 26.76 17.42
CA ALA A 386 18.76 25.83 18.54
C ALA A 386 17.33 25.84 19.14
N ASN A 387 16.50 26.83 18.79
CA ASN A 387 15.14 26.99 19.33
C ASN A 387 14.01 26.68 18.32
N SER A 388 14.33 26.27 17.09
CA SER A 388 13.34 25.95 16.06
C SER A 388 13.37 24.43 15.76
N PRO A 389 12.34 23.66 16.12
CA PRO A 389 12.30 22.22 15.82
C PRO A 389 12.21 22.02 14.30
N VAL A 390 13.01 21.14 13.69
CA VAL A 390 12.88 20.82 12.26
C VAL A 390 11.54 20.10 12.05
N GLY A 391 10.67 20.67 11.22
CA GLY A 391 9.31 20.16 11.02
C GLY A 391 8.26 21.27 10.89
N PRO A 392 6.96 20.94 10.88
CA PRO A 392 5.89 21.88 10.54
C PRO A 392 5.75 23.07 11.50
N LEU A 393 6.28 22.97 12.72
CA LEU A 393 6.20 24.04 13.74
C LEU A 393 7.46 24.89 13.85
N GLN A 394 8.37 24.76 12.88
CA GLN A 394 9.55 25.61 12.74
C GLN A 394 9.18 27.06 12.42
N GLN A 395 10.03 28.00 12.84
CA GLN A 395 9.81 29.43 12.59
C GLN A 395 10.22 29.85 11.18
N HIS A 396 11.26 29.22 10.65
CA HIS A 396 11.82 29.49 9.34
C HIS A 396 12.18 28.16 8.66
N VAL A 397 11.93 28.07 7.36
CA VAL A 397 12.45 26.99 6.51
C VAL A 397 13.75 27.52 5.89
N ALA A 398 14.89 26.88 6.17
CA ALA A 398 16.09 27.09 5.36
C ALA A 398 15.74 26.77 3.89
N GLU A 399 16.16 27.60 2.93
CA GLU A 399 15.74 27.51 1.52
C GLU A 399 15.53 26.05 1.11
N PRO A 400 14.28 25.66 0.77
CA PRO A 400 14.03 24.27 0.46
C PRO A 400 14.91 23.91 -0.73
N ASP A 401 15.76 22.89 -0.58
CA ASP A 401 16.45 22.33 -1.73
C ASP A 401 15.42 21.57 -2.56
N LEU A 402 14.67 22.33 -3.36
CA LEU A 402 13.66 21.83 -4.29
C LEU A 402 14.32 20.92 -5.34
N ASN A 403 15.64 20.99 -5.56
CA ASN A 403 16.32 20.06 -6.47
C ASN A 403 16.43 18.65 -5.87
N ALA A 404 16.57 18.53 -4.55
CA ALA A 404 16.47 17.25 -3.85
C ALA A 404 15.02 16.72 -3.84
N TRP A 405 14.02 17.60 -3.95
CA TRP A 405 12.58 17.24 -4.04
C TRP A 405 12.24 16.55 -5.37
N GLU A 406 12.83 17.01 -6.47
CA GLU A 406 12.52 16.57 -7.84
C GLU A 406 13.30 15.34 -8.32
N SER A 407 14.43 15.03 -7.67
CA SER A 407 15.34 13.95 -8.09
C SER A 407 15.10 12.60 -7.40
N ILE A 408 14.19 12.54 -6.42
CA ILE A 408 13.87 11.29 -5.74
C ILE A 408 12.94 10.47 -6.62
N ASP A 409 13.46 9.33 -7.09
CA ASP A 409 12.62 8.27 -7.63
C ASP A 409 11.88 7.59 -6.46
N TRP A 410 10.69 8.12 -6.15
CA TRP A 410 9.82 7.57 -5.11
C TRP A 410 9.44 6.11 -5.39
N ALA A 411 9.50 5.64 -6.65
CA ALA A 411 9.27 4.25 -7.01
C ALA A 411 10.45 3.35 -6.62
N ALA A 412 11.69 3.85 -6.75
CA ALA A 412 12.90 3.13 -6.33
C ALA A 412 12.96 2.93 -4.81
N LEU A 413 12.46 3.91 -4.03
CA LEU A 413 12.38 3.81 -2.58
C LEU A 413 11.41 2.73 -2.10
N SER A 414 10.30 2.50 -2.81
CA SER A 414 9.35 1.42 -2.48
C SER A 414 9.95 0.01 -2.61
N LEU A 415 11.03 -0.14 -3.38
CA LEU A 415 11.74 -1.41 -3.58
C LEU A 415 12.85 -1.68 -2.55
N GLY A 416 13.06 -0.77 -1.58
CA GLY A 416 14.11 -0.92 -0.56
C GLY A 416 15.53 -0.85 -1.12
N LEU A 417 15.69 -0.28 -2.32
CA LEU A 417 17.01 0.04 -2.87
C LEU A 417 17.46 1.37 -2.28
N ASP A 418 18.14 1.31 -1.14
CA ASP A 418 18.86 2.45 -0.60
C ASP A 418 19.82 2.97 -1.68
N HIS A 419 19.66 4.23 -2.08
CA HIS A 419 20.76 4.98 -2.70
C HIS A 419 21.60 5.55 -1.56
N PRO A 420 22.80 5.01 -1.26
CA PRO A 420 23.74 5.75 -0.44
C PRO A 420 24.29 6.86 -1.33
N ASN A 421 23.77 8.06 -1.18
CA ASN A 421 24.42 9.24 -1.75
C ASN A 421 24.55 10.31 -0.67
N GLU A 422 25.46 10.07 0.26
CA GLU A 422 26.09 11.13 1.05
C GLU A 422 27.61 10.95 1.02
N GLY A 423 28.28 11.93 0.40
CA GLY A 423 29.61 12.42 0.79
C GLY A 423 30.80 11.47 0.66
N ASN A 424 31.28 11.25 -0.56
CA ASN A 424 32.68 10.88 -0.75
C ASN A 424 33.51 12.17 -0.85
N GLU A 425 33.86 12.75 0.30
CA GLU A 425 34.98 13.69 0.37
C GLU A 425 36.29 12.89 0.30
N ASP A 426 37.09 13.22 -0.71
CA ASP A 426 38.43 12.72 -0.91
C ASP A 426 39.29 12.89 0.34
N ASN A 427 39.87 11.80 0.84
CA ASN A 427 41.11 11.87 1.60
C ASN A 427 42.03 10.69 1.24
N PRO A 428 43.19 10.95 0.60
CA PRO A 428 44.16 9.91 0.30
C PRO A 428 45.16 9.82 1.45
N ASP A 429 45.15 8.69 2.16
CA ASP A 429 46.28 8.06 2.85
C ASP A 429 45.74 7.23 4.03
N ASP A 430 45.76 5.90 3.93
CA ASP A 430 46.75 5.12 4.68
C ASP A 430 46.75 3.65 4.25
N ARG A 431 47.93 3.03 4.33
CA ARG A 431 48.24 1.67 3.91
C ARG A 431 48.03 0.68 5.06
N GLY A 432 47.41 -0.47 4.75
CA GLY A 432 47.97 -1.78 5.13
C GLY A 432 47.23 -2.63 6.18
N ALA A 433 47.38 -3.96 5.97
CA ALA A 433 47.21 -5.09 6.90
C ALA A 433 45.76 -5.57 7.19
N THR A 434 45.26 -6.62 6.53
CA THR A 434 45.38 -8.07 6.83
C THR A 434 44.65 -8.59 8.09
N ALA A 435 43.61 -9.39 7.83
CA ALA A 435 43.16 -10.64 8.50
C ALA A 435 43.03 -10.69 10.04
N GLU A 436 41.88 -11.16 10.54
CA GLU A 436 41.75 -12.50 11.16
C GLU A 436 40.33 -12.78 11.69
N THR A 437 39.96 -14.05 11.54
CA THR A 437 38.75 -14.71 12.06
C THR A 437 39.06 -15.33 13.42
N CYS A 438 38.13 -15.28 14.38
CA CYS A 438 38.00 -16.34 15.39
C CYS A 438 36.63 -16.31 16.08
N GLY A 439 36.06 -17.49 16.34
CA GLY A 439 34.75 -17.68 16.96
C GLY A 439 34.80 -18.42 18.30
N THR A 440 33.66 -19.04 18.65
CA THR A 440 33.33 -19.89 19.81
C THR A 440 32.95 -19.14 21.11
N GLY A 441 32.00 -19.58 21.94
CA GLY A 441 31.21 -20.82 21.98
C GLY A 441 30.01 -20.72 22.94
N ALA A 442 29.24 -21.80 22.98
CA ALA A 442 27.87 -21.96 23.47
C ALA A 442 27.70 -22.10 24.99
N THR A 443 26.45 -22.02 25.48
CA THR A 443 25.84 -23.00 26.43
C THR A 443 24.31 -22.90 26.43
N ASP A 444 23.70 -24.07 26.59
CA ASP A 444 22.29 -24.45 26.42
C ASP A 444 21.70 -24.79 27.80
N GLU A 445 20.46 -24.39 28.10
CA GLU A 445 19.57 -25.14 29.01
C GLU A 445 18.09 -24.78 28.76
N SER A 446 17.28 -25.84 28.64
CA SER A 446 15.91 -25.85 28.16
C SER A 446 14.90 -26.07 29.30
N LEU A 447 13.68 -25.51 29.17
CA LEU A 447 12.46 -26.04 29.80
C LEU A 447 11.19 -25.46 29.11
N TYR A 448 10.31 -26.39 28.72
CA TYR A 448 9.09 -26.27 27.90
C TYR A 448 7.99 -25.36 28.50
N THR A 449 7.17 -24.63 27.71
CA THR A 449 5.84 -25.03 27.15
C THR A 449 5.06 -23.86 26.51
N PHE A 450 4.29 -24.18 25.45
CA PHE A 450 3.12 -23.48 24.84
C PHE A 450 3.33 -22.31 23.84
N GLY A 451 3.64 -22.68 22.59
CA GLY A 451 2.81 -22.41 21.39
C GLY A 451 2.47 -20.97 21.00
N SER A 452 3.44 -20.23 20.43
CA SER A 452 3.18 -19.12 19.49
C SER A 452 4.49 -18.72 18.79
N GLY A 453 4.89 -19.45 17.74
CA GLY A 453 5.80 -18.93 16.71
C GLY A 453 4.99 -18.03 15.77
N TYR A 454 5.51 -16.97 15.17
CA TYR A 454 6.61 -17.00 14.22
C TYR A 454 7.42 -15.70 14.27
N ALA A 455 8.71 -15.83 14.59
CA ALA A 455 9.73 -14.89 14.16
C ALA A 455 10.09 -15.21 12.71
N PHE A 456 10.26 -14.18 11.89
CA PHE A 456 10.69 -14.34 10.50
C PHE A 456 12.21 -14.40 10.44
N THR A 457 12.74 -15.59 10.21
CA THR A 457 14.11 -15.82 9.77
C THR A 457 14.05 -16.73 8.56
N TRP A 458 14.60 -16.28 7.44
CA TRP A 458 14.61 -17.01 6.17
C TRP A 458 15.21 -18.42 6.33
N PRO A 459 14.58 -19.49 5.78
CA PRO A 459 15.21 -20.80 5.76
C PRO A 459 16.43 -20.75 4.84
N THR A 460 17.61 -21.03 5.39
CA THR A 460 18.81 -21.31 4.60
C THR A 460 18.61 -22.66 3.92
N THR A 461 18.77 -22.72 2.60
CA THR A 461 18.72 -23.96 1.81
C THR A 461 19.91 -24.86 2.17
N GLN A 462 19.75 -25.75 3.16
CA GLN A 462 20.64 -26.90 3.30
C GLN A 462 20.20 -28.00 2.32
N HIS A 463 20.84 -28.02 1.15
CA HIS A 463 20.73 -29.12 0.22
C HIS A 463 21.34 -30.40 0.83
N SER A 464 20.49 -31.39 1.11
CA SER A 464 20.90 -32.78 1.26
C SER A 464 20.55 -33.51 -0.05
N TYR A 465 21.55 -33.69 -0.93
CA TYR A 465 21.37 -34.50 -2.14
C TYR A 465 21.30 -35.99 -1.78
N PRO A 466 20.38 -36.78 -2.36
CA PRO A 466 20.40 -38.24 -2.24
C PRO A 466 21.51 -38.84 -3.15
N PRO A 467 22.25 -39.87 -2.71
CA PRO A 467 23.43 -40.37 -3.39
C PRO A 467 23.08 -41.40 -4.48
N TRP A 468 22.68 -40.94 -5.66
CA TRP A 468 22.51 -41.81 -6.84
C TRP A 468 22.43 -41.02 -8.15
N MET A 469 23.29 -40.02 -8.31
CA MET A 469 23.68 -39.50 -9.63
C MET A 469 25.16 -39.11 -9.60
N ASN A 470 26.03 -40.11 -9.59
CA ASN A 470 27.43 -39.96 -10.03
C ASN A 470 27.75 -41.14 -10.94
N GLY A 471 27.24 -41.05 -12.17
CA GLY A 471 27.62 -41.90 -13.29
C GLY A 471 28.71 -41.19 -14.10
N SER A 472 29.94 -41.64 -13.89
CA SER A 472 31.17 -41.26 -14.57
C SER A 472 31.09 -41.30 -16.11
N HIS A 473 31.54 -40.23 -16.77
CA HIS A 473 32.09 -40.32 -18.13
C HIS A 473 33.47 -39.65 -18.17
N SER A 474 34.48 -40.51 -18.31
CA SER A 474 35.87 -40.19 -18.61
C SER A 474 36.22 -40.66 -20.02
N HIS A 475 37.12 -39.91 -20.69
CA HIS A 475 37.88 -40.22 -21.91
C HIS A 475 37.11 -40.11 -23.25
N HIS A 476 37.69 -39.62 -24.36
CA HIS A 476 39.06 -39.22 -24.71
C HIS A 476 39.01 -38.32 -25.96
N GLU A 477 39.95 -37.38 -26.08
CA GLU A 477 40.31 -36.69 -27.31
C GLU A 477 40.82 -37.67 -28.39
N GLN A 478 40.31 -37.52 -29.62
CA GLN A 478 41.09 -37.38 -30.86
C GLN A 478 40.21 -36.83 -31.98
#